data_AF-A0A534TZG4-F1
#
_entry.id   AF-A0A534TZG4-F1
#
_cell.length_a   1.000
_cell.length_b   1.000
_cell.length_c   1.000
_cell.angle_alpha   90.00
_cell.angle_beta   90.00
_cell.angle_gamma   90.00
#
_symmetry.space_group_name_H-M   'P 1'
#
loop_
_entity.id
_entity.type
_entity.pdbx_description
1 polymer ?
#
loop_
_entity_poly.entity_id
_entity_poly.type
_entity_poly.pdbx_seq_one_letter_code
_entity_poly.pdbx_strand_id
1 'polypeptide(L)' 'MTPRELVVEVVRLRRGPDLLALPSYMTTGSAGMDLLADIGADVVLPPGGRQLVPTGIALAIPAGFEGQVR' A
#
# COMPACT_ATOMS: atom_id res chain seq x y z
N MET A 1 -25.48 -14.91 -4.78
CA MET A 1 -24.40 -14.99 -3.77
C MET A 1 -23.98 -13.56 -3.48
N THR A 2 -24.34 -13.01 -2.33
CA THR A 2 -23.94 -11.64 -1.97
C THR A 2 -22.43 -11.60 -1.87
N PRO A 3 -21.71 -10.67 -2.54
CA PRO A 3 -20.28 -10.54 -2.36
C PRO A 3 -20.01 -10.34 -0.87
N ARG A 4 -19.15 -11.18 -0.27
CA ARG A 4 -18.66 -10.91 1.07
C ARG A 4 -17.74 -9.70 0.95
N GLU A 5 -18.07 -8.65 1.69
CA GLU A 5 -17.19 -7.51 1.83
C GLU A 5 -15.90 -7.98 2.50
N LEU A 6 -14.78 -7.87 1.78
CA LEU A 6 -13.45 -8.19 2.30
C LEU A 6 -12.91 -6.96 3.02
N VAL A 7 -12.69 -7.07 4.32
CA VAL A 7 -12.10 -6.00 5.13
C VAL A 7 -10.65 -6.35 5.42
N VAL A 8 -9.74 -5.42 5.15
CA VAL A 8 -8.31 -5.52 5.51
C VAL A 8 -8.01 -4.42 6.50
N GLU A 9 -7.58 -4.77 7.71
CA GLU A 9 -7.17 -3.76 8.68
C GLU A 9 -5.81 -3.18 8.29
N VAL A 10 -5.70 -1.84 8.37
CA VAL A 10 -4.50 -1.12 8.00
C VAL A 10 -3.98 -0.33 9.19
N VAL A 11 -2.71 -0.54 9.53
CA VAL A 11 -2.01 0.23 10.55
C VAL A 11 -1.05 1.20 9.86
N ARG A 12 -1.17 2.49 10.17
CA ARG A 12 -0.17 3.50 9.78
C ARG A 12 1.02 3.42 10.73
N LEU A 13 2.21 3.24 10.17
CA LEU A 13 3.44 3.03 10.94
C LEU A 13 4.04 4.35 11.45
N ARG A 14 3.81 5.47 10.74
CA ARG A 14 4.17 6.82 11.19
C ARG A 14 2.96 7.55 11.77
N ARG A 15 3.22 8.51 12.65
CA ARG A 15 2.21 9.43 13.23
C ARG A 15 2.57 10.85 12.83
N GLY A 16 1.56 11.71 12.66
CA GLY A 16 1.76 13.12 12.34
C GLY A 16 0.65 13.68 11.47
N PRO A 17 0.72 14.97 11.12
CA PRO A 17 -0.25 15.61 10.22
C PRO A 17 -0.03 15.19 8.75
N ASP A 18 1.21 14.87 8.35
CA ASP A 18 1.60 14.61 6.96
C ASP A 18 1.44 13.13 6.57
N LEU A 19 0.30 12.53 6.94
CA LEU A 19 0.01 11.14 6.61
C LEU A 19 -0.41 11.02 5.14
N LEU A 20 0.23 10.09 4.42
CA LEU A 20 -0.13 9.76 3.04
C LEU A 20 -1.56 9.19 2.95
N ALA A 21 -2.21 9.27 1.80
CA ALA A 21 -3.48 8.60 1.59
C ALA A 21 -3.34 7.07 1.78
N LEU A 22 -4.39 6.40 2.25
CA LEU A 22 -4.43 4.93 2.19
C LEU A 22 -4.58 4.47 0.74
N PRO A 23 -4.07 3.29 0.37
CA PRO A 23 -4.32 2.72 -0.94
C PRO A 23 -5.82 2.60 -1.22
N SER A 24 -6.21 2.96 -2.43
CA SER A 24 -7.59 2.89 -2.89
C SER A 24 -7.64 2.52 -4.36
N TYR A 25 -8.68 1.79 -4.77
CA TYR A 25 -8.97 1.57 -6.17
C TYR A 25 -9.42 2.88 -6.82
N MET A 26 -8.71 3.35 -7.85
CA MET A 26 -9.04 4.62 -8.52
C MET A 26 -10.33 4.56 -9.34
N THR A 27 -10.71 3.37 -9.82
CA THR A 27 -11.96 3.17 -10.57
C THR A 27 -12.62 1.87 -10.15
N THR A 28 -13.91 1.71 -10.46
CA THR A 28 -14.67 0.48 -10.18
C THR A 28 -14.08 -0.77 -10.83
N GLY A 29 -13.38 -0.64 -11.95
CA GLY A 29 -12.78 -1.75 -12.70
C GLY A 29 -11.31 -2.01 -12.38
N SER A 30 -10.70 -1.26 -11.46
CA SER A 30 -9.28 -1.39 -11.14
C SER A 30 -8.98 -2.75 -10.50
N ALA A 31 -7.99 -3.46 -11.04
CA ALA A 31 -7.56 -4.77 -10.51
C ALA A 31 -6.57 -4.67 -9.33
N GLY A 32 -5.98 -3.49 -9.10
CA GLY A 32 -5.04 -3.22 -8.01
C GLY A 32 -5.16 -1.78 -7.51
N MET A 33 -4.40 -1.49 -6.45
CA MET A 33 -4.30 -0.17 -5.84
C MET A 33 -2.84 0.26 -5.81
N ASP A 34 -2.60 1.56 -5.92
CA ASP A 34 -1.25 2.12 -5.83
C ASP A 34 -0.76 2.17 -4.38
N LEU A 35 0.53 1.91 -4.19
CA LEU A 35 1.23 2.12 -2.92
C LEU A 35 2.07 3.38 -3.02
N LEU A 36 1.97 4.24 -2.01
CA LEU A 36 2.72 5.50 -1.97
C LEU A 36 4.06 5.32 -1.26
N ALA A 37 5.08 6.03 -1.73
CA ALA A 37 6.41 6.04 -1.13
C ALA A 37 6.41 6.92 0.14
N ASP A 38 6.63 6.30 1.30
CA ASP A 38 6.65 6.96 2.60
C ASP A 38 8.05 7.48 2.95
N ILE A 39 8.56 8.38 2.11
CA ILE A 39 9.92 8.94 2.18
C ILE A 39 9.88 10.45 2.45
N GLY A 40 10.86 10.95 3.20
CA GLY A 40 10.96 12.39 3.52
C GLY A 40 11.76 13.23 2.53
N ALA A 41 12.45 12.58 1.59
CA ALA A 41 13.27 13.21 0.58
C ALA A 41 13.41 12.29 -0.64
N ASP A 42 13.81 12.86 -1.77
CA ASP A 42 14.00 12.12 -3.02
C ASP A 42 15.06 11.01 -2.88
N VAL A 43 14.79 9.89 -3.55
CA VAL A 43 15.72 8.76 -3.65
C VAL A 43 16.15 8.61 -5.11
N VAL A 44 17.45 8.70 -5.36
CA VAL A 44 18.03 8.49 -6.69
C VAL A 44 18.51 7.05 -6.83
N LEU A 45 17.91 6.29 -7.74
CA LEU A 45 18.36 4.95 -8.09
C LEU A 45 19.29 5.01 -9.32
N PRO A 46 20.56 4.58 -9.21
CA PRO A 46 21.43 4.46 -10.37
C PRO A 46 20.97 3.29 -11.27
N PRO A 47 21.45 3.21 -12.53
CA PRO A 47 21.18 2.06 -13.39
C PRO A 47 21.52 0.73 -12.69
N GLY A 48 20.55 -0.19 -12.63
CA GLY A 48 20.68 -1.47 -11.92
C GLY A 48 20.58 -1.40 -10.38
N GLY A 49 20.40 -0.20 -9.82
CA GLY A 49 20.20 0.01 -8.39
C GLY A 49 18.88 -0.57 -7.89
N ARG A 50 18.89 -1.04 -6.63
CA ARG A 50 17.70 -1.54 -5.93
C ARG A 50 17.66 -0.97 -4.52
N GLN A 51 16.47 -0.57 -4.08
CA GLN A 51 16.24 -0.10 -2.73
C GLN A 51 14.87 -0.54 -2.25
N LEU A 52 14.76 -0.86 -0.96
CA LEU A 52 13.46 -1.02 -0.30
C LEU A 52 12.89 0.36 -0.01
N VAL A 53 11.74 0.66 -0.59
CA VAL A 53 11.01 1.91 -0.36
C VAL A 53 9.85 1.61 0.61
N PRO A 54 9.80 2.27 1.78
CA PRO A 54 8.72 2.04 2.74
C PRO A 54 7.39 2.58 2.20
N THR A 55 6.29 1.92 2.55
CA THR A 55 4.91 2.35 2.21
C THR A 55 4.20 3.01 3.38
N GLY A 56 4.80 2.98 4.58
CA GLY A 56 4.23 3.58 5.79
C GLY A 56 3.04 2.85 6.37
N ILE A 57 2.69 1.67 5.86
CA ILE A 57 1.53 0.88 6.29
C ILE A 57 1.88 -0.58 6.56
N ALA A 58 1.15 -1.20 7.48
CA ALA A 58 1.09 -2.65 7.67
C ALA A 58 -0.35 -3.12 7.46
N LEU A 59 -0.51 -4.31 6.86
CA LEU A 59 -1.81 -4.89 6.48
C LEU A 59 -2.06 -6.18 7.26
N ALA A 60 -3.23 -6.30 7.88
CA ALA A 60 -3.70 -7.56 8.44
C ALA A 60 -4.59 -8.27 7.41
N ILE A 61 -3.96 -9.09 6.56
CA ILE A 61 -4.67 -9.82 5.49
C ILE A 61 -5.43 -11.00 6.13
N PRO A 62 -6.75 -11.12 5.93
CA PRO A 62 -7.53 -12.22 6.46
C PRO A 62 -7.08 -13.58 5.91
N ALA A 63 -7.25 -14.64 6.72
CA ALA A 63 -6.96 -16.00 6.29
C ALA A 63 -7.75 -16.37 5.01
N GLY A 64 -7.08 -17.06 4.08
CA GLY A 64 -7.64 -17.43 2.77
C GLY A 64 -7.46 -16.38 1.67
N PHE A 65 -6.79 -15.27 1.97
CA PHE A 65 -6.45 -14.22 1.01
C PHE A 65 -4.95 -13.93 1.02
N GLU A 66 -4.48 -13.26 -0.03
CA GLU A 66 -3.11 -12.77 -0.14
C GLU A 66 -3.08 -11.37 -0.77
N GLY A 67 -1.99 -10.66 -0.54
CA GLY A 67 -1.66 -9.42 -1.23
C GLY A 67 -0.44 -9.67 -2.12
N GLN A 68 -0.51 -9.22 -3.37
CA GLN A 68 0.60 -9.33 -4.33
C GLN A 68 1.12 -7.93 -4.65
N VAL A 69 2.44 -7.75 -4.54
CA VAL A 69 3.16 -6.56 -5.02
C VAL A 69 3.93 -6.98 -6.27
N ARG A 70 3.69 -6.29 -7.38
CA ARG A 70 4.16 -6.65 -8.73
C ARG A 70 4.63 -5.43 -9.50
#